data_AF-A0A850B382-F1
#
_entry.id   AF-A0A850B382-F1
#
_cell.length_a   1.000
_cell.length_b   1.000
_cell.length_c   1.000
_cell.angle_alpha   90.00
_cell.angle_beta   90.00
_cell.angle_gamma   90.00
#
_symmetry.space_group_name_H-M   'P 1'
#
loop_
_entity.id
_entity.type
_entity.pdbx_description
1 polymer ?
#
loop_
_entity_poly.entity_id
_entity_poly.type
_entity_poly.pdbx_seq_one_letter_code
_entity_poly.pdbx_strand_id
1 'polypeptide(L)'
;MAQQSKQGMQSTTTATTKGPGFGDVGTQGIGSPISNEAYNVISALHAKLEGLEAYRKYSKDADAGLWQQLTQVECQGVELLVDELERLVRDGKFRMREPGRGNA
;
A
#
# COMPACT_ATOMS: atom_id res chain seq x y z
N MET A 1 24.80 -63.07 -2.10
CA MET A 1 24.00 -62.80 -3.30
C MET A 1 22.61 -62.34 -2.87
N ALA A 2 22.27 -61.07 -3.12
CA ALA A 2 20.94 -60.55 -3.40
C ALA A 2 21.05 -59.02 -3.60
N GLN A 3 20.81 -58.58 -4.83
CA GLN A 3 20.57 -57.20 -5.27
C GLN A 3 19.23 -56.72 -4.65
N GLN A 4 18.91 -55.46 -4.36
CA GLN A 4 18.83 -54.21 -5.16
C GLN A 4 18.32 -53.15 -4.15
N SER A 5 18.69 -51.87 -4.22
CA SER A 5 17.76 -50.83 -4.72
C SER A 5 18.50 -49.49 -4.83
N LYS A 6 18.49 -48.94 -6.05
CA LYS A 6 18.95 -47.59 -6.39
C LYS A 6 17.81 -46.61 -6.12
N GLN A 7 18.00 -45.66 -5.21
CA GLN A 7 17.28 -44.38 -5.20
C GLN A 7 18.18 -43.33 -4.57
N GLY A 8 18.72 -42.47 -5.42
CA GLY A 8 19.44 -41.25 -5.05
C GLY A 8 19.21 -40.28 -6.18
N MET A 9 18.06 -39.59 -6.11
CA MET A 9 17.70 -38.51 -7.00
C MET A 9 18.85 -37.49 -7.04
N GLN A 10 19.39 -37.30 -8.24
CA GLN A 10 20.28 -36.21 -8.58
C GLN A 10 19.49 -34.92 -8.35
N SER A 11 19.76 -34.23 -7.24
CA SER A 11 19.37 -32.83 -7.11
C SER A 11 20.31 -32.05 -8.01
N THR A 12 19.78 -31.58 -9.13
CA THR A 12 20.39 -30.59 -9.99
C THR A 12 20.60 -29.33 -9.16
N THR A 13 21.79 -29.16 -8.59
CA THR A 13 22.22 -27.91 -7.98
C THR A 13 22.37 -26.91 -9.12
N THR A 14 21.34 -26.11 -9.37
CA THR A 14 21.46 -24.90 -10.19
C THR A 14 22.48 -24.00 -9.52
N ALA A 15 23.66 -23.93 -10.14
CA ALA A 15 24.63 -22.89 -9.88
C ALA A 15 23.97 -21.52 -10.14
N THR A 16 23.97 -20.65 -9.15
CA THR A 16 23.79 -19.21 -9.35
C THR A 16 24.85 -18.50 -8.51
N THR A 17 26.00 -18.36 -9.17
CA THR A 17 26.85 -17.15 -9.20
C THR A 17 26.89 -16.29 -7.94
N LYS A 18 27.98 -16.46 -7.19
CA LYS A 18 28.66 -15.42 -6.43
C LYS A 18 29.12 -14.33 -7.42
N GLY A 19 28.51 -13.16 -7.36
CA GLY A 19 28.86 -11.96 -8.13
C GLY A 19 28.37 -10.71 -7.38
N PRO A 20 29.11 -9.59 -7.44
CA PRO A 20 29.17 -8.57 -6.40
C PRO A 20 28.00 -7.58 -6.45
N GLY A 21 27.67 -7.03 -5.29
CA GLY A 21 26.95 -5.77 -5.09
C GLY A 21 25.97 -5.37 -6.19
N PHE A 22 24.71 -5.78 -6.05
CA PHE A 22 23.63 -4.96 -6.58
C PHE A 22 23.59 -3.70 -5.73
N GLY A 23 24.38 -2.72 -6.16
CA GLY A 23 24.12 -1.33 -5.85
C GLY A 23 22.64 -1.08 -6.11
N ASP A 24 22.05 -0.35 -5.18
CA ASP A 24 20.84 0.43 -5.39
C ASP A 24 21.06 1.28 -6.65
N VAL A 25 20.78 0.70 -7.82
CA VAL A 25 20.77 1.39 -9.09
C VAL A 25 19.54 2.26 -9.03
N GLY A 26 19.78 3.52 -8.65
CA GLY A 26 18.78 4.56 -8.59
C GLY A 26 17.86 4.49 -9.80
N THR A 27 16.61 4.11 -9.55
CA THR A 27 15.51 4.45 -10.44
C THR A 27 15.20 5.93 -10.21
N GLN A 28 16.12 6.78 -10.71
CA GLN A 28 15.89 8.21 -10.86
C GLN A 28 14.91 8.41 -12.02
N GLY A 29 13.68 8.82 -11.68
CA GLY A 29 12.64 9.21 -12.63
C GLY A 29 11.64 8.09 -12.85
N ILE A 30 10.41 8.11 -12.33
CA ILE A 30 9.49 9.21 -12.06
C ILE A 30 9.02 9.03 -10.62
N GLY A 31 9.46 9.89 -9.70
CA GLY A 31 8.90 9.90 -8.35
C GLY A 31 7.41 10.19 -8.45
N SER A 32 6.57 9.37 -7.82
CA SER A 32 5.13 9.62 -7.73
C SER A 32 4.91 11.07 -7.28
N PRO A 33 3.95 11.82 -7.87
CA PRO A 33 3.69 13.23 -7.52
C PRO A 33 3.25 13.40 -6.06
N ILE A 34 3.01 12.29 -5.37
CA ILE A 34 2.64 12.19 -3.97
C ILE A 34 3.66 11.32 -3.24
N SER A 35 4.00 11.71 -2.02
CA SER A 35 4.82 10.87 -1.13
C SER A 35 4.11 9.55 -0.79
N ASN A 36 4.86 8.48 -0.51
CA ASN A 36 4.28 7.19 -0.08
C ASN A 36 3.40 7.32 1.16
N GLU A 37 3.78 8.19 2.10
CA GLU A 37 3.00 8.49 3.30
C GLU A 37 1.64 9.09 2.96
N ALA A 38 1.59 10.08 2.08
CA ALA A 38 0.34 10.67 1.63
C ALA A 38 -0.50 9.69 0.80
N TYR A 39 0.13 8.83 -0.01
CA TYR A 39 -0.57 7.74 -0.68
C TYR A 39 -1.23 6.77 0.30
N ASN A 40 -0.53 6.37 1.37
CA ASN A 40 -1.06 5.48 2.39
C ASN A 40 -2.28 6.09 3.09
N VAL A 41 -2.20 7.37 3.45
CA VAL A 41 -3.32 8.10 4.10
C VAL A 41 -4.52 8.18 3.17
N ILE A 42 -4.33 8.55 1.89
CA ILE A 42 -5.41 8.58 0.90
C ILE A 42 -6.03 7.19 0.72
N SER A 43 -5.21 6.14 0.64
CA SER A 43 -5.69 4.77 0.43
C SER A 43 -6.52 4.29 1.62
N ALA A 44 -6.08 4.59 2.85
CA ALA A 44 -6.83 4.29 4.06
C ALA A 44 -8.16 5.07 4.12
N LEU A 45 -8.13 6.35 3.72
CA LEU A 45 -9.33 7.19 3.67
C LEU A 45 -10.35 6.63 2.66
N HIS A 46 -9.89 6.27 1.46
CA HIS A 46 -10.74 5.66 0.44
C HIS A 46 -11.45 4.40 0.96
N ALA A 47 -10.69 3.46 1.54
CA ALA A 47 -11.25 2.22 2.06
C ALA A 47 -12.29 2.46 3.18
N LYS A 48 -12.08 3.45 4.05
CA LYS A 48 -13.07 3.82 5.09
C LYS A 48 -14.35 4.39 4.48
N LEU A 49 -14.23 5.26 3.48
CA LEU A 49 -15.40 5.85 2.81
C LEU A 49 -16.23 4.77 2.10
N GLU A 50 -15.59 3.80 1.44
CA GLU A 50 -16.27 2.63 0.88
C GLU A 50 -17.02 1.82 1.96
N GLY A 51 -16.40 1.63 3.13
CA GLY A 51 -17.04 0.98 4.28
C GLY A 51 -18.27 1.74 4.78
N LEU A 52 -18.19 3.06 4.89
CA LEU A 52 -19.31 3.93 5.28
C LEU A 52 -20.47 3.88 4.28
N GLU A 53 -20.18 3.81 2.98
CA GLU A 53 -21.21 3.60 1.96
C GLU A 53 -21.91 2.25 2.12
N ALA A 54 -21.16 1.19 2.43
CA ALA A 54 -21.72 -0.13 2.72
C ALA A 54 -22.62 -0.09 3.97
N TYR A 55 -22.20 0.56 5.05
CA TYR A 55 -23.02 0.69 6.26
C TYR A 55 -24.32 1.45 6.01
N ARG A 56 -24.27 2.53 5.22
CA ARG A 56 -25.48 3.28 4.80
C ARG A 56 -26.43 2.44 3.96
N LYS A 57 -25.91 1.49 3.18
CA LYS A 57 -26.73 0.53 2.42
C LYS A 57 -27.38 -0.47 3.37
N TYR A 58 -26.59 -1.11 4.23
CA TYR A 58 -27.09 -2.15 5.13
C TYR A 58 -28.01 -1.62 6.24
N SER A 59 -27.85 -0.36 6.66
CA SER A 59 -28.77 0.28 7.60
C SER A 59 -30.18 0.46 7.05
N LYS A 60 -30.37 0.36 5.73
CA LYS A 60 -31.71 0.40 5.09
C LYS A 60 -32.35 -0.99 5.04
N ASP A 61 -31.53 -2.04 4.97
CA ASP A 61 -31.97 -3.42 4.73
C ASP A 61 -32.04 -4.25 6.03
N ALA A 62 -31.35 -3.82 7.10
CA ALA A 62 -31.19 -4.56 8.36
C ALA A 62 -31.18 -3.62 9.59
N ASP A 63 -30.87 -4.17 10.77
CA ASP A 63 -30.82 -3.44 12.05
C ASP A 63 -29.97 -2.16 11.96
N ALA A 64 -30.67 -1.02 11.89
CA ALA A 64 -30.05 0.29 11.75
C ALA A 64 -29.16 0.65 12.95
N GLY A 65 -29.39 0.08 14.14
CA GLY A 65 -28.65 0.41 15.36
C GLY A 65 -27.17 0.04 15.27
N LEU A 66 -26.86 -1.18 14.83
CA LEU A 66 -25.48 -1.64 14.64
C LEU A 66 -24.75 -0.77 13.61
N TRP A 67 -25.35 -0.56 12.44
CA TRP A 67 -24.72 0.20 11.36
C TRP A 67 -24.53 1.68 11.70
N GLN A 68 -25.43 2.27 12.49
CA GLN A 68 -25.26 3.62 13.02
C GLN A 68 -24.09 3.72 14.01
N GLN A 69 -23.95 2.75 14.93
CA GLN A 69 -22.83 2.71 15.86
C GLN A 69 -21.48 2.58 15.12
N LEU A 70 -21.39 1.67 14.15
CA LEU A 70 -20.18 1.51 13.33
C LEU A 70 -19.88 2.76 12.52
N THR A 71 -20.91 3.42 11.97
CA THR A 71 -20.74 4.70 11.25
C THR A 71 -20.12 5.77 12.16
N GLN A 72 -20.57 5.87 13.41
CA GLN A 72 -20.03 6.86 14.35
C GLN A 72 -18.54 6.64 14.65
N VAL A 73 -18.12 5.38 14.81
CA VAL A 73 -16.71 5.02 15.02
C VAL A 73 -15.87 5.32 13.77
N GLU A 74 -16.37 4.95 12.59
CA GLU A 74 -15.66 5.20 11.34
C GLU A 74 -15.53 6.69 11.03
N CYS A 75 -16.53 7.51 11.36
CA CYS A 75 -16.46 8.98 11.20
C CYS A 75 -15.28 9.59 11.96
N GLN A 76 -15.01 9.15 13.20
CA GLN A 76 -13.83 9.60 13.94
C GLN A 76 -12.53 9.23 13.23
N GLY A 77 -12.47 8.02 12.67
CA GLY A 77 -11.32 7.58 11.88
C GLY A 77 -11.11 8.38 10.60
N VAL A 78 -12.20 8.79 9.94
CA VAL A 78 -12.16 9.66 8.75
C VAL A 78 -11.62 11.05 9.13
N GLU A 79 -12.11 11.65 10.22
CA GLU A 79 -11.63 12.95 10.70
C GLU A 79 -10.11 12.93 10.95
N LEU A 80 -9.61 11.92 11.65
CA LEU A 80 -8.16 11.76 11.91
C LEU A 80 -7.33 11.64 10.63
N LEU A 81 -7.84 10.91 9.64
CA LEU A 81 -7.13 10.75 8.35
C LEU A 81 -7.16 12.03 7.52
N VAL A 82 -8.25 12.81 7.59
CA VAL A 82 -8.36 14.13 6.94
C VAL A 82 -7.37 15.10 7.58
N ASP A 83 -7.32 15.19 8.92
CA ASP A 83 -6.38 16.05 9.63
C ASP A 83 -4.93 15.73 9.27
N GLU A 84 -4.59 14.44 9.18
CA GLU A 84 -3.27 14.00 8.77
C GLU A 84 -2.99 14.35 7.30
N LEU A 85 -3.97 14.14 6.40
CA LEU A 85 -3.86 14.51 5.00
C LEU A 85 -3.56 16.00 4.84
N GLU A 86 -4.29 16.86 5.56
CA GLU A 86 -4.05 18.29 5.56
C GLU A 86 -2.67 18.66 6.10
N ARG A 87 -2.19 17.97 7.15
CA ARG A 87 -0.85 18.15 7.68
C ARG A 87 0.21 17.83 6.62
N LEU A 88 0.04 16.74 5.88
CA LEU A 88 0.95 16.35 4.80
C LEU A 88 0.94 17.34 3.63
N VAL A 89 -0.23 17.92 3.33
CA VAL A 89 -0.35 19.01 2.33
C VAL A 89 0.42 20.24 2.79
N ARG A 90 0.22 20.69 4.04
CA ARG A 90 0.91 21.84 4.64
C ARG A 90 2.44 21.64 4.67
N ASP A 91 2.90 20.43 4.95
CA ASP A 91 4.33 20.07 4.97
C ASP A 91 4.96 20.02 3.57
N GLY A 92 4.18 20.17 2.50
CA GLY A 92 4.67 20.08 1.12
C GLY A 92 5.03 18.67 0.68
N LYS A 93 4.52 17.63 1.38
CA LYS A 93 4.66 16.21 0.98
C LYS A 93 3.72 15.83 -0.18
N PHE A 94 2.96 16.81 -0.66
CA PHE A 94 2.17 16.83 -1.89
C PHE A 94 2.83 17.59 -3.04
N ARG A 95 4.12 17.92 -2.94
CA ARG A 95 4.83 18.61 -4.02
C ARG A 95 4.86 17.73 -5.28
N MET A 96 3.89 17.96 -6.17
CA MET A 96 4.05 17.74 -7.61
C MET A 96 5.37 18.41 -8.00
N ARG A 97 6.37 17.60 -8.33
CA ARG A 97 7.58 18.10 -8.97
C ARG A 97 7.14 18.77 -10.27
N GLU A 98 7.39 20.07 -10.42
CA GLU A 98 7.21 20.74 -11.73
C GLU A 98 7.95 19.92 -12.80
N PRO A 99 7.25 19.40 -13.82
CA PRO A 99 7.93 18.76 -14.93
C PRO A 99 8.63 19.85 -15.75
N GLY A 100 9.95 19.94 -15.60
CA GLY A 100 10.79 20.74 -16.49
C GLY A 100 11.37 22.01 -15.88
N ARG A 101 12.35 21.85 -14.99
CA ARG A 101 13.45 22.82 -14.88
C ARG A 101 14.76 22.13 -14.50
N GLY A 102 15.61 21.95 -15.50
CA GLY A 102 17.04 21.72 -15.38
C GLY A 102 17.56 20.73 -16.44
N ASN A 103 18.52 21.04 -17.31
CA ASN A 103 19.35 22.24 -17.52
C ASN A 103 19.67 22.38 -19.02
N ALA A 104 19.93 23.62 -19.45
CA ALA A 104 20.63 23.94 -20.70
C ALA A 104 22.13 23.61 -20.60
#